data_AF-A0A8S3JP32-F1
#
_entry.id   AF-A0A8S3JP32-F1
#
_cell.length_a   1.000
_cell.length_b   1.000
_cell.length_c   1.000
_cell.angle_alpha   90.00
_cell.angle_beta   90.00
_cell.angle_gamma   90.00
#
_symmetry.space_group_name_H-M   'P 1'
#
loop_
_entity.id
_entity.type
_entity.pdbx_description
1 polymer ?
#
loop_
_entity_poly.entity_id
_entity_poly.type
_entity_poly.pdbx_seq_one_letter_code
_entity_poly.pdbx_strand_id
1 'polypeptide(L)'
;MRVEPQSTKQAQLQISQMIRPMLEAIRNILRNFIIWDMSTPTRSIELKPISLSRSTLVCYQCKRDVIRTGDFWMTIDVPYKIQKTCNQCRCAPDQHIEIDYKLDYAYLERCLNYIHADEMTHLELLLRASA
;
A
#
# COMPACT_ATOMS: atom_id res chain seq x y z
N MET A 1 11.44 -24.67 -29.35
CA MET A 1 11.10 -23.40 -28.68
C MET A 1 12.42 -22.71 -28.34
N ARG A 2 12.69 -21.52 -28.89
CA ARG A 2 13.88 -20.74 -28.52
C ARG A 2 13.57 -20.07 -27.19
N VAL A 3 14.31 -20.41 -26.14
CA VAL A 3 14.30 -19.67 -24.88
C VAL A 3 15.05 -18.38 -25.16
N GLU A 4 14.33 -17.27 -25.36
CA GLU A 4 14.98 -15.96 -25.41
C GLU A 4 15.61 -15.71 -24.03
N PRO A 5 16.88 -15.31 -23.96
CA PRO A 5 17.52 -15.01 -22.69
C PRO A 5 16.79 -13.80 -22.08
N GLN A 6 16.05 -14.04 -20.99
CA GLN A 6 15.54 -12.95 -20.17
C GLN A 6 16.72 -12.09 -19.75
N SER A 7 16.71 -10.82 -20.16
CA SER A 7 17.77 -9.91 -19.77
C SER A 7 17.80 -9.80 -18.25
N THR A 8 18.97 -9.65 -17.64
CA THR A 8 19.11 -9.46 -16.18
C THR A 8 18.20 -8.33 -15.66
N LYS A 9 17.94 -7.32 -16.48
CA LYS A 9 16.99 -6.22 -16.18
C LYS A 9 15.55 -6.73 -15.99
N GLN A 10 15.09 -7.63 -16.85
CA GLN A 10 13.75 -8.19 -16.75
C GLN A 10 13.57 -9.03 -15.48
N ALA A 11 14.59 -9.83 -15.13
CA ALA A 11 14.59 -10.58 -13.87
C ALA A 11 14.56 -9.65 -12.65
N GLN A 12 15.36 -8.58 -12.64
CA GLN A 12 15.35 -7.59 -11.55
C GLN A 12 13.99 -6.90 -11.41
N LEU A 13 13.35 -6.56 -12.52
CA LEU A 13 12.02 -5.97 -12.56
C LEU A 13 10.96 -6.93 -11.99
N GLN A 14 10.99 -8.21 -12.37
CA GLN A 14 10.09 -9.23 -11.82
C GLN A 14 10.30 -9.47 -10.32
N ILE A 15 11.56 -9.59 -9.87
CA ILE A 15 11.87 -9.71 -8.44
C ILE A 15 11.34 -8.48 -7.69
N SER A 16 11.55 -7.28 -8.23
CA SER A 16 11.06 -6.03 -7.64
C SER A 16 9.54 -6.03 -7.47
N GLN A 17 8.79 -6.61 -8.42
CA GLN A 17 7.34 -6.76 -8.31
C GLN A 17 6.91 -7.74 -7.23
N MET A 18 7.61 -8.86 -7.11
CA MET A 18 7.29 -9.89 -6.12
C MET A 18 7.54 -9.40 -4.69
N ILE A 19 8.60 -8.61 -4.47
CA ILE A 19 8.93 -8.09 -3.14
C ILE A 19 8.12 -6.85 -2.75
N ARG A 20 7.57 -6.14 -3.73
CA ARG A 20 6.91 -4.86 -3.53
C ARG A 20 5.77 -4.90 -2.50
N PRO A 21 4.83 -5.88 -2.50
CA PRO A 21 3.76 -5.94 -1.51
C PRO A 21 4.30 -6.00 -0.08
N MET A 22 5.37 -6.77 0.14
CA MET A 22 6.01 -6.90 1.44
C MET A 22 6.62 -5.57 1.87
N LEU A 23 7.34 -4.89 0.97
CA LEU A 23 7.94 -3.59 1.27
C LEU A 23 6.90 -2.51 1.56
N GLU A 24 5.78 -2.48 0.82
CA GLU A 24 4.70 -1.52 1.09
C GLU A 24 3.93 -1.86 2.37
N ALA A 25 3.75 -3.15 2.70
CA ALA A 25 3.17 -3.55 3.98
C ALA A 25 4.03 -3.08 5.15
N ILE A 26 5.36 -3.27 5.09
CA ILE A 26 6.30 -2.78 6.10
C ILE A 26 6.22 -1.25 6.22
N ARG A 27 6.24 -0.51 5.11
CA ARG A 27 6.07 0.95 5.12
C ARG A 27 4.75 1.35 5.75
N ASN A 28 3.65 0.67 5.44
CA ASN A 28 2.34 0.96 5.99
C ASN A 28 2.28 0.71 7.51
N ILE A 29 2.92 -0.37 7.99
CA ILE A 29 3.07 -0.64 9.42
C ILE A 29 3.80 0.51 10.12
N LEU A 30 4.93 0.95 9.55
CA LEU A 30 5.70 2.07 10.11
C LEU A 30 4.90 3.38 10.12
N ARG A 31 4.13 3.67 9.06
CA ARG A 31 3.23 4.84 9.02
C ARG A 31 2.19 4.76 10.13
N ASN A 32 1.58 3.60 10.34
CA ASN A 32 0.60 3.40 11.41
C ASN A 32 1.20 3.52 12.81
N PHE A 33 2.44 3.07 13.03
CA PHE A 33 3.15 3.33 14.28
C PHE A 33 3.31 4.83 14.54
N ILE A 34 3.71 5.60 13.51
CA ILE A 34 3.85 7.06 13.62
C ILE A 34 2.48 7.73 13.88
N ILE A 35 1.41 7.29 13.21
CA ILE A 35 0.06 7.81 13.45
C ILE A 35 -0.36 7.56 14.91
N TRP A 36 -0.07 6.37 15.43
CA TRP A 36 -0.45 6.01 16.79
C TRP A 36 0.37 6.77 17.84
N ASP A 37 1.63 7.10 17.55
CA ASP A 37 2.47 7.91 18.43
C ASP A 37 2.06 9.41 18.44
N MET A 38 1.71 9.95 17.27
CA MET A 38 1.34 11.37 17.12
C MET A 38 -0.14 11.68 17.38
N SER A 39 -1.02 10.68 17.41
CA SER A 39 -2.48 10.88 17.53
C SER A 39 -3.16 9.78 18.34
N THR A 40 -4.45 9.96 18.64
CA THR A 40 -5.26 8.99 19.37
C THR A 40 -5.29 7.64 18.60
N PRO A 41 -5.30 6.46 19.28
CA PRO A 41 -5.34 5.09 18.70
C PRO A 41 -6.44 4.80 17.66
N THR A 42 -7.25 5.79 17.31
CA THR A 42 -8.44 5.71 16.49
C THR A 42 -8.15 5.90 15.01
N ARG A 43 -6.96 6.37 14.65
CA ARG A 43 -6.57 6.67 13.27
C ARG A 43 -5.64 5.61 12.72
N SER A 44 -5.82 5.26 11.46
CA SER A 44 -4.92 4.36 10.75
C SER A 44 -5.00 4.54 9.23
N ILE A 45 -4.00 4.04 8.53
CA ILE A 45 -3.99 3.87 7.09
C ILE A 45 -4.11 2.38 6.79
N GLU A 46 -5.17 2.03 6.07
CA GLU A 46 -5.41 0.69 5.57
C GLU A 46 -4.81 0.54 4.16
N LEU A 47 -3.95 -0.47 4.00
CA LEU A 47 -3.39 -0.87 2.70
C LEU A 47 -4.32 -1.91 2.05
N LYS A 48 -4.84 -1.60 0.86
CA LYS A 48 -5.80 -2.44 0.13
C LYS A 48 -5.19 -2.98 -1.17
N PRO A 49 -4.84 -4.26 -1.24
CA PRO A 49 -4.54 -4.88 -2.53
C PRO A 49 -5.84 -5.03 -3.33
N ILE A 50 -5.83 -4.53 -4.56
CA ILE A 50 -6.95 -4.62 -5.51
C ILE A 50 -6.48 -5.47 -6.69
N SER A 51 -7.10 -6.63 -6.88
CA SER A 51 -6.87 -7.47 -8.05
C SER A 51 -7.38 -6.78 -9.31
N LEU A 52 -6.62 -6.90 -10.40
CA LEU A 52 -6.94 -6.34 -11.70
C LEU A 52 -7.49 -7.46 -12.58
N SER A 53 -8.71 -7.26 -13.09
CA SER A 53 -9.43 -8.28 -13.89
C SER A 53 -8.87 -8.48 -15.29
N ARG A 54 -7.90 -7.66 -15.71
CA ARG A 54 -7.26 -7.71 -17.03
C ARG A 54 -5.77 -7.52 -16.86
N SER A 55 -5.01 -8.09 -17.79
CA SER A 55 -3.60 -7.80 -17.95
C SER A 55 -3.38 -6.30 -18.14
N THR A 56 -2.73 -5.68 -17.17
CA THR A 56 -2.40 -4.25 -17.18
C THR A 56 -0.91 -4.09 -17.02
N LEU A 57 -0.37 -3.04 -17.63
CA LEU A 57 1.04 -2.69 -17.51
C LEU A 57 1.19 -1.49 -16.58
N VAL A 58 2.33 -1.43 -15.91
CA VAL A 58 2.80 -0.21 -15.24
C VAL A 58 4.23 0.08 -15.67
N CYS A 59 4.54 1.37 -15.86
CA CYS A 59 5.87 1.83 -16.21
C CYS A 59 6.65 2.18 -14.94
N TYR A 60 7.82 1.56 -14.75
CA TYR A 60 8.67 1.83 -13.58
C TYR A 60 9.61 3.02 -13.75
N GLN A 61 9.79 3.48 -14.99
CA GLN A 61 10.59 4.67 -15.30
C GLN A 61 9.78 5.96 -15.32
N CYS A 62 8.46 5.88 -15.52
CA CYS A 62 7.62 7.05 -15.43
C CYS A 62 7.56 7.57 -14.00
N LYS A 63 7.40 8.90 -13.88
CA LYS A 63 7.05 9.51 -12.61
C LYS A 63 5.75 8.88 -12.13
N ARG A 64 5.78 8.30 -10.93
CA ARG A 64 4.59 7.75 -10.31
C ARG A 64 3.77 8.88 -9.70
N ASP A 65 2.46 8.71 -9.73
CA ASP A 65 1.55 9.62 -9.07
C ASP A 65 1.68 9.47 -7.56
N VAL A 66 1.53 10.60 -6.88
CA VAL A 66 1.51 10.66 -5.42
C VAL A 66 0.16 11.15 -4.96
N ILE A 67 -0.39 10.49 -3.95
CA ILE A 67 -1.61 10.91 -3.26
C ILE A 67 -1.28 11.23 -1.81
N ARG A 68 -2.05 12.12 -1.22
CA ARG A 68 -2.01 12.37 0.22
C ARG A 68 -3.12 11.59 0.90
N THR A 69 -2.79 10.82 1.93
CA THR A 69 -3.75 10.05 2.74
C THR A 69 -3.43 10.29 4.21
N GLY A 70 -4.31 11.02 4.88
CA GLY A 70 -3.97 11.68 6.15
C GLY A 70 -2.79 12.64 5.95
N ASP A 71 -1.72 12.44 6.72
CA ASP A 71 -0.51 13.28 6.67
C ASP A 71 0.64 12.68 5.87
N PHE A 72 0.40 11.56 5.18
CA PHE A 72 1.43 10.85 4.42
C PHE A 72 1.23 11.02 2.92
N TRP A 73 2.34 11.25 2.22
CA TRP A 73 2.41 11.15 0.76
C TRP A 73 2.74 9.71 0.37
N MET A 74 1.93 9.15 -0.51
CA MET A 74 2.05 7.77 -0.95
C MET A 74 2.07 7.68 -2.45
N THR A 75 2.92 6.80 -2.94
CA THR A 75 3.07 6.54 -4.35
C THR A 75 2.07 5.50 -4.79
N ILE A 76 1.27 5.81 -5.81
CA ILE A 76 0.26 4.90 -6.36
C ILE A 76 0.67 4.38 -7.73
N ASP A 77 0.13 3.20 -8.06
CA ASP A 77 0.23 2.66 -9.40
C ASP A 77 -0.78 3.33 -10.32
N VAL A 78 -0.30 3.67 -11.52
CA VAL A 78 -1.13 4.13 -12.63
C VAL A 78 -1.14 3.01 -13.67
N PRO A 79 -1.96 1.95 -13.46
CA PRO A 79 -2.07 0.88 -14.43
C PRO A 79 -2.69 1.39 -15.72
N TYR A 80 -2.20 0.91 -16.86
CA TYR A 80 -2.80 1.20 -18.15
C TYR A 80 -2.92 -0.07 -19.01
N LYS A 81 -3.82 -0.01 -19.99
CA LYS A 81 -4.12 -1.14 -20.86
C LYS A 81 -2.97 -1.40 -21.82
N ILE A 82 -2.69 -2.67 -22.09
CA ILE A 82 -1.74 -3.10 -23.12
C ILE A 82 -2.14 -2.49 -24.47
N GLN A 83 -1.28 -1.64 -25.01
CA GLN A 83 -1.27 -1.24 -26.42
C GLN A 83 0.16 -1.49 -26.94
N LYS A 84 0.30 -1.81 -28.23
CA LYS A 84 1.61 -2.09 -28.87
C LYS A 84 2.61 -0.93 -28.71
N THR A 85 2.10 0.27 -28.46
CA THR A 85 2.85 1.46 -28.08
C THR A 85 2.23 1.99 -26.78
N CYS A 86 3.06 2.30 -25.78
CA CYS A 86 2.57 3.00 -24.60
C CYS A 86 2.23 4.43 -25.02
N ASN A 87 0.96 4.75 -25.21
CA ASN A 87 0.56 6.13 -25.55
C ASN A 87 0.67 7.07 -24.33
N GLN A 88 0.89 6.52 -23.14
CA GLN A 88 1.06 7.27 -21.90
C GLN A 88 2.52 7.68 -21.64
N CYS A 89 3.51 7.00 -22.23
CA CYS A 89 4.91 7.38 -22.06
C CYS A 89 5.80 6.93 -23.23
N ARG A 90 6.98 7.57 -23.35
CA ARG A 90 7.99 7.26 -24.38
C ARG A 90 9.00 6.19 -23.95
N CYS A 91 8.70 5.44 -22.88
CA CYS A 91 9.58 4.42 -22.34
C CYS A 91 9.66 3.19 -23.25
N ALA A 92 10.77 2.46 -23.18
CA ALA A 92 10.96 1.25 -23.96
C ALA A 92 10.04 0.11 -23.46
N PRO A 93 9.60 -0.82 -24.31
CA PRO A 93 8.68 -1.91 -23.91
C PRO A 93 9.18 -2.75 -22.72
N ASP A 94 10.49 -2.95 -22.61
CA ASP A 94 11.15 -3.69 -21.52
C ASP A 94 11.14 -2.97 -20.16
N GLN A 95 10.69 -1.71 -20.13
CA GLN A 95 10.51 -0.91 -18.90
C GLN A 95 9.09 -1.00 -18.32
N HIS A 96 8.23 -1.79 -18.97
CA HIS A 96 6.85 -2.01 -18.59
C HIS A 96 6.67 -3.42 -18.06
N ILE A 97 6.01 -3.55 -16.92
CA ILE A 97 5.75 -4.85 -16.30
C ILE A 97 4.26 -5.07 -16.20
N GLU A 98 3.84 -6.29 -16.52
CA GLU A 98 2.49 -6.77 -16.27
C GLU A 98 2.24 -6.90 -14.77
N ILE A 99 1.12 -6.31 -14.33
CA ILE A 99 0.62 -6.41 -12.96
C ILE A 99 -0.80 -6.95 -12.98
N ASP A 100 -1.07 -7.81 -12.02
CA ASP A 100 -2.35 -8.45 -11.72
C ASP A 100 -2.99 -7.89 -10.44
N TYR A 101 -2.29 -7.01 -9.74
CA TYR A 101 -2.81 -6.23 -8.60
C TYR A 101 -2.31 -4.79 -8.65
N LYS A 102 -3.04 -3.91 -7.97
CA LYS A 102 -2.55 -2.59 -7.56
C LYS A 102 -2.72 -2.43 -6.05
N LEU A 103 -1.93 -1.55 -5.46
CA LEU A 103 -2.07 -1.18 -4.05
C LEU A 103 -2.79 0.16 -3.94
N ASP A 104 -3.82 0.19 -3.10
CA ASP A 104 -4.58 1.39 -2.77
C ASP A 104 -4.55 1.64 -1.26
N TYR A 105 -4.92 2.85 -0.84
CA TYR A 105 -4.82 3.26 0.55
C TYR A 105 -6.08 3.98 1.00
N ALA A 106 -6.56 3.65 2.19
CA ALA A 106 -7.68 4.33 2.83
C ALA A 106 -7.25 4.91 4.18
N TYR A 107 -7.52 6.20 4.41
CA TYR A 107 -7.39 6.79 5.74
C TYR A 107 -8.65 6.46 6.54
N LEU A 108 -8.46 5.87 7.71
CA LEU A 108 -9.54 5.50 8.63
C LEU A 108 -9.43 6.36 9.88
N GLU A 109 -10.54 6.97 10.26
CA GLU A 109 -10.71 7.64 11.55
C GLU A 109 -11.92 6.99 12.24
N ARG A 110 -11.64 6.20 13.28
CA ARG A 110 -12.70 5.62 14.10
C ARG A 110 -13.22 6.70 15.04
N CYS A 111 -14.49 7.04 14.94
CA CYS A 111 -15.13 7.80 16.02
C CYS A 111 -15.20 6.88 17.24
N LEU A 112 -14.53 7.22 18.34
CA LEU A 112 -14.80 6.63 19.66
C LEU A 112 -16.14 7.16 20.17
N ASN A 113 -17.22 6.86 19.49
CA ASN A 113 -18.54 6.95 20.07
C ASN A 113 -18.82 5.55 20.61
N TYR A 114 -18.89 5.40 21.94
CA TYR A 114 -18.96 4.12 22.68
C TYR A 114 -17.61 3.37 22.66
N ILE A 115 -16.76 3.45 23.69
CA ILE A 115 -16.89 2.77 24.98
C ILE A 115 -16.06 3.59 25.98
N HIS A 116 -16.71 4.42 26.79
CA HIS A 116 -16.04 5.07 27.94
C HIS A 116 -16.81 4.86 29.24
N ALA A 117 -17.79 3.96 29.25
CA ALA A 117 -18.65 3.72 30.41
C ALA A 117 -18.37 2.41 31.16
N ASP A 118 -17.56 1.48 30.63
CA ASP A 118 -17.49 0.13 31.23
C ASP A 118 -16.07 -0.39 31.59
N GLU A 119 -15.02 0.04 30.88
CA GLU A 119 -13.66 -0.46 31.18
C GLU A 119 -12.93 0.31 32.29
N MET A 120 -13.29 1.58 32.52
CA MET A 120 -12.77 2.37 33.65
C MET A 120 -13.32 1.89 35.00
N THR A 121 -14.54 1.34 35.02
CA THR A 121 -15.18 0.80 36.24
C THR A 121 -14.46 -0.45 36.75
N HIS A 122 -13.94 -1.29 35.84
CA HIS A 122 -13.39 -2.59 36.24
C HIS A 122 -11.99 -2.49 36.87
N LEU A 123 -11.15 -1.54 36.43
CA LEU A 123 -9.84 -1.29 37.03
C LEU A 123 -9.96 -0.54 38.38
N GLU A 124 -10.88 0.42 38.48
CA GLU A 124 -11.16 1.12 39.74
C GLU A 124 -11.79 0.21 40.80
N LEU A 125 -12.67 -0.73 40.40
CA LEU A 125 -13.24 -1.74 41.31
C LEU A 125 -12.18 -2.72 41.84
N LEU A 126 -11.22 -3.14 41.01
CA LEU A 126 -10.12 -4.02 41.44
C LEU A 126 -9.14 -3.32 42.38
N LEU A 127 -8.87 -2.03 42.15
CA LEU A 127 -8.02 -1.23 43.03
C LEU A 127 -8.68 -0.92 44.38
N ARG A 128 -10.01 -0.74 44.43
CA ARG A 128 -10.76 -0.54 45.69
C ARG A 128 -11.01 -1.83 46.47
N ALA A 129 -11.08 -2.98 45.82
CA ALA A 129 -11.21 -4.27 46.49
C ALA A 129 -9.89 -4.76 47.14
N SER A 130 -8.79 -4.06 46.88
CA SER A 130 -7.43 -4.40 47.36
C SER A 130 -6.94 -3.47 48.48
N ALA A 131 -7.77 -2.54 48.95
CA ALA A 131 -7.51 -1.61 50.06
C ALA A 131 -8.48 -1.87 51.21
#